data_AF-A0A1D2SV86-F1
#
_entry.id   AF-A0A1D2SV86-F1
#
_cell.length_a   1.000
_cell.length_b   1.000
_cell.length_c   1.000
_cell.angle_alpha   90.00
_cell.angle_beta   90.00
_cell.angle_gamma   90.00
#
_symmetry.space_group_name_H-M   'P 1'
#
loop_
_entity.id
_entity.type
_entity.pdbx_description
1 polymer ?
#
loop_
_entity_poly.entity_id
_entity_poly.type
_entity_poly.pdbx_seq_one_letter_code
_entity_poly.pdbx_strand_id
1 'polypeptide(L)'
;MRRLFFRELFQQAHILWPIFSGIVVAMTGCGVIIGRVEGWRIDEALYFTFVTGLTIGYGDITPTHLSSRLLALVIGLSGIVLTGLVAAASVQALRATDEDTE
;
A
#
# COMPACT_ATOMS: atom_id res chain seq x y z
N MET A 1 31.90 9.19 -10.07
CA MET A 1 30.82 10.12 -9.65
C MET A 1 29.42 9.58 -9.96
N ARG A 2 29.00 9.30 -11.21
CA ARG A 2 27.64 8.77 -11.52
C ARG A 2 27.23 7.45 -10.83
N ARG A 3 28.20 6.58 -10.52
CA ARG A 3 27.96 5.27 -9.85
C ARG A 3 27.76 5.37 -8.33
N LEU A 4 28.27 6.42 -7.68
CA LEU A 4 28.01 6.64 -6.25
C LEU A 4 26.61 7.22 -6.05
N PHE A 5 26.25 8.22 -6.86
CA PHE A 5 24.91 8.82 -6.88
C PHE A 5 23.80 7.78 -7.09
N PHE A 6 23.95 6.89 -8.08
CA PHE A 6 22.99 5.79 -8.30
C PHE A 6 22.92 4.78 -7.14
N ARG A 7 24.00 4.62 -6.35
CA ARG A 7 24.04 3.68 -5.22
C ARG A 7 23.35 4.28 -3.98
N GLU A 8 23.53 5.58 -3.74
CA GLU A 8 22.86 6.32 -2.68
C GLU A 8 21.34 6.45 -2.95
N LEU A 9 20.96 6.78 -4.20
CA LEU A 9 19.56 6.82 -4.65
C LEU A 9 18.87 5.46 -4.49
N PHE A 10 19.55 4.37 -4.90
CA PHE A 10 19.04 3.03 -4.69
C PHE A 10 19.06 2.59 -3.22
N GLN A 11 19.99 3.08 -2.39
CA GLN A 11 20.02 2.73 -0.96
C GLN A 11 18.90 3.43 -0.17
N GLN A 12 18.56 4.68 -0.47
CA GLN A 12 17.37 5.33 0.10
C GLN A 12 16.07 4.66 -0.40
N ALA A 13 15.98 4.33 -1.68
CA ALA A 13 14.82 3.63 -2.24
C ALA A 13 14.69 2.17 -1.73
N HIS A 14 15.81 1.49 -1.47
CA HIS A 14 15.84 0.11 -1.00
C HIS A 14 15.31 -0.04 0.44
N ILE A 15 15.40 0.98 1.29
CA ILE A 15 14.87 0.91 2.67
C ILE A 15 13.33 1.00 2.68
N LEU A 16 12.76 1.81 1.79
CA LEU A 16 11.31 1.98 1.67
C LEU A 16 10.64 0.79 0.96
N TRP A 17 11.34 0.18 0.01
CA TRP A 17 10.87 -0.96 -0.76
C TRP A 17 10.31 -2.14 0.07
N PRO A 18 11.01 -2.68 1.10
CA PRO A 18 10.50 -3.78 1.91
C PRO A 18 9.27 -3.38 2.70
N ILE A 19 9.20 -2.14 3.20
CA ILE A 19 8.04 -1.63 3.96
C ILE A 19 6.82 -1.56 3.04
N PHE A 20 6.98 -0.95 1.86
CA PHE A 20 5.94 -0.87 0.84
C PHE A 20 5.44 -2.27 0.45
N SER A 21 6.37 -3.18 0.12
CA SER A 21 6.04 -4.55 -0.26
C SER A 21 5.34 -5.33 0.86
N GLY A 22 5.78 -5.15 2.11
CA GLY A 22 5.19 -5.80 3.28
C GLY A 22 3.76 -5.34 3.53
N ILE A 23 3.48 -4.05 3.39
CA ILE A 23 2.13 -3.50 3.52
C ILE A 23 1.22 -4.05 2.41
N VAL A 24 1.68 -4.04 1.16
CA VAL A 24 0.89 -4.58 0.03
C VAL A 24 0.61 -6.07 0.22
N VAL A 25 1.59 -6.87 0.62
CA VAL A 25 1.40 -8.31 0.90
C VAL A 25 0.43 -8.53 2.05
N ALA A 26 0.51 -7.74 3.12
CA ALA A 26 -0.44 -7.82 4.24
C ALA A 26 -1.87 -7.51 3.79
N MET A 27 -2.05 -6.43 3.00
CA MET A 27 -3.35 -6.06 2.45
C MET A 27 -3.92 -7.16 1.56
N THR A 28 -3.15 -7.66 0.60
CA THR A 28 -3.57 -8.74 -0.30
C THR A 28 -3.85 -10.04 0.48
N GLY A 29 -3.05 -10.35 1.50
CA GLY A 29 -3.27 -11.49 2.39
C GLY A 29 -4.62 -11.41 3.12
N CYS A 30 -4.91 -10.27 3.75
CA CYS A 30 -6.21 -10.01 4.37
C CYS A 30 -7.35 -10.08 3.35
N GLY A 31 -7.15 -9.49 2.18
CA GLY A 31 -8.09 -9.52 1.05
C GLY A 31 -8.48 -10.92 0.61
N VAL A 32 -7.50 -11.79 0.42
CA VAL A 32 -7.72 -13.20 0.05
C VAL A 32 -8.47 -13.94 1.17
N ILE A 33 -8.14 -13.67 2.44
CA ILE A 33 -8.87 -14.27 3.58
C ILE A 33 -10.34 -13.84 3.56
N ILE A 34 -10.61 -12.53 3.38
CA ILE A 34 -11.97 -12.01 3.25
C ILE A 34 -12.69 -12.68 2.09
N GLY A 35 -12.07 -12.74 0.91
CA GLY A 35 -12.65 -13.38 -0.27
C GLY A 35 -13.00 -14.84 -0.02
N ARG A 36 -12.17 -15.59 0.72
CA ARG A 36 -12.50 -16.98 1.09
C ARG A 36 -13.65 -17.09 2.09
N VAL A 37 -13.76 -16.16 3.04
CA VAL A 37 -14.85 -16.15 4.04
C VAL A 37 -16.17 -15.75 3.41
N GLU A 38 -16.17 -14.76 2.52
CA GLU A 38 -17.36 -14.25 1.83
C GLU A 38 -17.72 -15.05 0.57
N GLY A 39 -16.89 -16.01 0.15
CA GLY A 39 -17.10 -16.81 -1.06
C GLY A 39 -16.89 -16.04 -2.37
N TRP A 40 -16.15 -14.93 -2.33
CA TRP A 40 -15.82 -14.13 -3.51
C TRP A 40 -14.76 -14.81 -4.37
N ARG A 41 -14.80 -14.50 -5.67
CA ARG A 41 -13.72 -14.86 -6.58
C ARG A 41 -12.45 -14.07 -6.26
N ILE A 42 -11.30 -14.57 -6.71
CA ILE A 42 -10.00 -13.93 -6.45
C ILE A 42 -9.95 -12.51 -7.03
N ASP A 43 -10.56 -12.29 -8.19
CA ASP A 43 -10.66 -10.98 -8.84
C ASP A 43 -11.50 -9.99 -8.02
N GLU A 44 -12.63 -10.42 -7.48
CA GLU A 44 -13.49 -9.61 -6.61
C GLU A 44 -12.80 -9.28 -5.28
N ALA A 45 -12.10 -10.26 -4.70
CA ALA A 45 -11.34 -10.07 -3.46
C ALA A 45 -10.17 -9.09 -3.63
N LEU A 46 -9.42 -9.20 -4.73
CA LEU A 46 -8.35 -8.26 -5.07
C LEU A 46 -8.91 -6.87 -5.35
N TYR A 47 -9.99 -6.78 -6.12
CA TYR A 47 -10.68 -5.52 -6.38
C TYR A 47 -11.10 -4.83 -5.08
N PHE A 48 -11.82 -5.55 -4.20
CA PHE A 48 -12.21 -5.04 -2.88
C PHE A 48 -10.98 -4.55 -2.09
N THR A 49 -9.91 -5.33 -2.06
CA THR A 49 -8.69 -5.00 -1.32
C THR A 49 -8.07 -3.68 -1.77
N PHE A 50 -7.90 -3.48 -3.08
CA PHE A 50 -7.31 -2.26 -3.61
C PHE A 50 -8.26 -1.07 -3.53
N VAL A 51 -9.56 -1.27 -3.79
CA VAL A 51 -10.57 -0.20 -3.68
C VAL A 51 -10.69 0.30 -2.23
N THR A 52 -10.73 -0.60 -1.26
CA THR A 52 -10.74 -0.25 0.17
C THR A 52 -9.40 0.32 0.62
N GLY A 53 -8.30 -0.32 0.24
CA GLY A 53 -6.96 0.09 0.62
C GLY A 53 -6.52 1.44 0.05
N LEU A 54 -6.85 1.73 -1.19
CA LEU A 54 -6.61 3.04 -1.81
C LEU A 54 -7.67 4.07 -1.41
N THR A 55 -8.52 3.75 -0.44
CA THR A 55 -9.56 4.64 0.11
C THR A 55 -10.58 5.12 -0.93
N ILE A 56 -10.75 4.38 -2.02
CA ILE A 56 -11.74 4.68 -3.08
C ILE A 56 -13.15 4.32 -2.58
N GLY A 57 -13.32 3.11 -2.06
CA GLY A 57 -14.51 2.68 -1.33
C GLY A 57 -15.84 2.78 -2.09
N TYR A 58 -15.93 2.22 -3.31
CA TYR A 58 -17.17 2.26 -4.10
C TYR A 58 -18.40 1.65 -3.41
N GLY A 59 -18.20 0.65 -2.54
CA GLY A 59 -19.28 0.03 -1.76
C GLY A 59 -20.19 -0.93 -2.55
N ASP A 60 -19.80 -1.27 -3.78
CA ASP A 60 -20.43 -2.27 -4.64
C ASP A 60 -20.21 -3.70 -4.14
N ILE A 61 -19.01 -4.00 -3.63
CA ILE A 61 -18.68 -5.24 -2.94
C ILE A 61 -18.41 -4.92 -1.47
N THR A 62 -19.14 -5.54 -0.56
CA THR A 62 -19.02 -5.26 0.88
C THR A 62 -19.08 -6.53 1.73
N PRO A 63 -18.24 -6.66 2.77
CA PRO A 63 -18.22 -7.84 3.62
C PRO A 63 -19.47 -7.94 4.50
N THR A 64 -20.06 -9.13 4.54
CA THR A 64 -21.26 -9.42 5.33
C THR A 64 -20.90 -9.95 6.72
N HIS A 65 -19.83 -10.73 6.84
CA HIS A 65 -19.40 -11.33 8.09
C HIS A 65 -18.64 -10.32 8.98
N LEU A 66 -18.82 -10.45 10.30
CA LEU A 66 -18.13 -9.61 11.28
C LEU A 66 -16.60 -9.72 11.18
N SER A 67 -16.08 -10.94 11.01
CA SER A 67 -14.65 -11.20 10.84
C SER A 67 -14.08 -10.48 9.61
N SER A 68 -14.79 -10.55 8.49
CA SER A 68 -14.41 -9.88 7.24
C SER A 68 -14.42 -8.37 7.38
N ARG A 69 -15.39 -7.80 8.11
CA ARG A 69 -15.45 -6.36 8.41
C ARG A 69 -14.26 -5.91 9.26
N LEU A 70 -13.87 -6.70 10.27
CA LEU A 70 -12.69 -6.40 11.07
C LEU A 70 -11.40 -6.44 10.24
N LEU A 71 -11.27 -7.42 9.34
CA LEU A 71 -10.14 -7.48 8.41
C LEU A 71 -10.14 -6.32 7.40
N ALA A 72 -11.31 -5.87 6.95
CA ALA A 72 -11.43 -4.72 6.06
C ALA A 72 -10.93 -3.42 6.72
N LEU A 73 -11.12 -3.26 8.04
CA LEU A 73 -10.55 -2.14 8.79
C LEU A 73 -9.02 -2.16 8.77
N VAL A 74 -8.41 -3.35 8.91
CA VAL A 74 -6.96 -3.52 8.80
C VAL A 74 -6.47 -3.11 7.41
N ILE A 75 -7.16 -3.55 6.34
CA ILE A 75 -6.85 -3.16 4.97
C ILE A 75 -6.91 -1.64 4.79
N GLY A 76 -7.96 -0.99 5.30
CA GLY A 76 -8.12 0.47 5.23
C GLY A 76 -7.02 1.23 5.95
N LEU A 77 -6.67 0.83 7.18
CA LEU A 77 -5.58 1.44 7.95
C LEU A 77 -4.23 1.26 7.27
N SER A 78 -3.92 0.05 6.80
CA SER A 78 -2.71 -0.24 6.03
C SER A 78 -2.63 0.62 4.76
N GLY A 79 -3.76 0.82 4.09
CA GLY A 79 -3.90 1.68 2.92
C GLY A 79 -3.60 3.16 3.16
N ILE A 80 -4.09 3.71 4.27
CA ILE A 80 -3.77 5.08 4.69
C ILE A 80 -2.26 5.22 4.98
N VAL A 81 -1.67 4.25 5.66
CA VAL A 81 -0.21 4.25 5.92
C VAL A 81 0.58 4.17 4.61
N LEU A 82 0.14 3.33 3.66
CA LEU A 82 0.79 3.18 2.36
C LEU A 82 0.78 4.50 1.57
N THR A 83 -0.39 5.12 1.44
CA THR A 83 -0.53 6.39 0.71
C THR A 83 0.25 7.53 1.38
N GLY A 84 0.25 7.59 2.71
CA GLY A 84 1.08 8.52 3.48
C GLY A 84 2.58 8.32 3.28
N LEU A 85 3.05 7.06 3.24
CA LEU A 85 4.45 6.72 2.98
C LEU A 85 4.89 7.18 1.57
N VAL A 86 4.04 6.92 0.56
CA VAL A 86 4.29 7.34 -0.82
C VAL A 86 4.37 8.87 -0.92
N ALA A 87 3.44 9.58 -0.28
CA ALA A 87 3.47 11.04 -0.23
C ALA A 87 4.74 11.57 0.45
N ALA A 88 5.11 11.01 1.62
CA ALA A 88 6.30 11.42 2.36
C ALA A 88 7.60 11.14 1.59
N ALA A 89 7.70 10.00 0.91
CA ALA A 89 8.82 9.67 0.04
C ALA A 89 8.93 10.66 -1.14
N SER A 90 7.79 11.03 -1.73
CA SER A 90 7.74 11.99 -2.83
C SER A 90 8.20 13.38 -2.39
N VAL A 91 7.77 13.86 -1.22
CA VAL A 91 8.20 15.14 -0.66
C VAL A 91 9.70 15.15 -0.35
N GLN A 92 10.24 14.06 0.21
CA GLN A 92 11.68 13.96 0.47
C GLN A 92 12.51 13.98 -0.81
N ALA A 93 12.06 13.28 -1.86
CA ALA A 93 12.72 13.30 -3.15
C ALA A 93 12.74 14.70 -3.79
N LEU A 94 11.64 15.46 -3.66
CA LEU A 94 11.59 16.85 -4.11
C LEU A 94 12.58 17.74 -3.33
N ARG A 95 12.59 17.65 -2.00
CA ARG A 95 13.51 18.43 -1.16
C ARG A 95 14.98 18.14 -1.44
N ALA A 96 15.33 16.87 -1.66
CA ALA A 96 16.70 16.48 -2.02
C ALA A 96 17.14 17.06 -3.38
N THR A 97 16.19 17.34 -4.29
CA THR A 97 16.49 17.98 -5.57
C THR A 97 16.71 19.49 -5.39
N ASP A 98 15.94 20.15 -4.51
CA ASP A 98 16.10 21.57 -4.25
C ASP A 98 17.46 21.89 -3.59
N GLU A 99 17.90 21.06 -2.61
CA GLU A 99 19.19 21.23 -1.92
C GLU A 99 20.42 21.05 -2.83
N ASP A 100 20.32 20.29 -3.92
CA ASP A 100 21.41 20.09 -4.89
C ASP A 100 21.57 21.30 -5.86
N THR A 101 20.63 22.25 -5.85
CA THR A 101 20.63 23.43 -6.74
C THR A 101 21.22 24.70 -6.13
N GLU A 102 21.51 24.72 -4.83
CA GLU A 102 22.21 25.81 -4.11
C GLU A 102 23.72 25.54 -3.99
#